data_AF-A0A959RS54-F1
#
_entry.id   AF-A0A959RS54-F1
#
_cell.length_a   1.000
_cell.length_b   1.000
_cell.length_c   1.000
_cell.angle_alpha   90.00
_cell.angle_beta   90.00
_cell.angle_gamma   90.00
#
_symmetry.space_group_name_H-M   'P 1'
#
loop_
_entity.id
_entity.type
_entity.pdbx_description
1 polymer ?
#
loop_
_entity_poly.entity_id
_entity_poly.type
_entity_poly.pdbx_seq_one_letter_code
_entity_poly.pdbx_strand_id
1 'polypeptide(L)'
;EQITGYYPAAVKIFNQTHRVTCNDNLVIEQPYSNGIWYDVGNVDGVFTNNWIEGVGFTNTEVNKNQVWPSQNGFFFEISKGAVCVGNVFVNCDHGVMILNSSNVSVYNNTFVNSLAVIGRNERSAQGDHFGWHPSTGPDVHERIGHIFVNNLLMGDENYTRPLMYVWQPNLLCESVTDQPLKEFDNNIFVKNSSTQNSPIVYWSPTKGENCQATFNNLDDMKKALPQFSKRSEYYENYNGPLFKGIQLNNFELLKEFSGAFNGVELPSSINKLFKKPVNFVGAYPPID
;
A
#
# COMPACT_ATOMS: atom_id res chain seq x y z
N GLU A 1 -23.67 6.76 8.21
CA GLU A 1 -24.45 7.72 7.38
C GLU A 1 -23.75 7.88 6.03
N GLN A 2 -24.46 7.94 4.91
CA GLN A 2 -23.86 8.10 3.57
C GLN A 2 -23.66 9.59 3.24
N ILE A 3 -22.97 10.31 4.13
CA ILE A 3 -22.73 11.75 3.94
C ILE A 3 -21.68 11.88 2.83
N THR A 4 -22.11 12.38 1.67
CA THR A 4 -21.25 12.62 0.50
C THR A 4 -20.73 14.07 0.50
N GLY A 5 -19.53 14.28 -0.06
CA GLY A 5 -18.96 15.63 -0.26
C GLY A 5 -18.03 16.16 0.83
N TYR A 6 -17.89 15.47 1.98
CA TYR A 6 -17.03 15.91 3.09
C TYR A 6 -15.71 15.14 3.22
N TYR A 7 -15.38 14.26 2.26
CA TYR A 7 -14.15 13.47 2.28
C TYR A 7 -13.92 12.78 3.66
N PRO A 8 -14.90 12.00 4.17
CA PRO A 8 -14.89 11.53 5.55
C PRO A 8 -13.74 10.56 5.82
N ALA A 9 -13.24 10.60 7.05
CA ALA A 9 -12.31 9.62 7.62
C ALA A 9 -12.66 9.40 9.10
N ALA A 10 -12.36 8.22 9.65
CA ALA A 10 -12.47 7.98 11.09
C ALA A 10 -11.57 8.95 11.88
N VAL A 11 -10.35 9.19 11.36
CA VAL A 11 -9.47 10.26 11.83
C VAL A 11 -8.90 10.98 10.63
N LYS A 12 -9.10 12.30 10.56
CA LYS A 12 -8.50 13.16 9.55
C LYS A 12 -7.53 14.13 10.20
N ILE A 13 -6.25 13.97 9.90
CA ILE A 13 -5.16 14.85 10.33
C ILE A 13 -4.88 15.77 9.15
N PHE A 14 -5.22 17.05 9.30
CA PHE A 14 -5.20 18.01 8.21
C PHE A 14 -4.25 19.17 8.49
N ASN A 15 -3.65 19.71 7.42
CA ASN A 15 -2.90 20.98 7.38
C ASN A 15 -1.53 21.00 8.08
N GLN A 16 -0.46 20.77 7.30
CA GLN A 16 0.93 21.15 7.64
C GLN A 16 1.43 20.62 9.00
N THR A 17 1.10 19.37 9.32
CA THR A 17 1.47 18.75 10.58
C THR A 17 2.83 18.04 10.50
N HIS A 18 3.53 17.89 11.62
CA HIS A 18 4.84 17.24 11.67
C HIS A 18 4.86 16.10 12.69
N ARG A 19 5.39 14.94 12.29
CA ARG A 19 5.64 13.79 13.17
C ARG A 19 4.40 13.29 13.92
N VAL A 20 3.23 13.45 13.32
CA VAL A 20 1.99 12.89 13.87
C VAL A 20 2.10 11.36 13.88
N THR A 21 1.79 10.77 15.02
CA THR A 21 1.90 9.32 15.22
C THR A 21 0.53 8.72 15.47
N CYS A 22 0.12 7.78 14.64
CA CYS A 22 -0.98 6.86 14.90
C CYS A 22 -0.38 5.49 15.22
N ASN A 23 -0.39 5.14 16.51
CA ASN A 23 0.16 3.88 17.00
C ASN A 23 -0.89 3.12 17.84
N ASP A 24 -0.96 1.79 17.67
CA ASP A 24 -1.83 0.90 18.44
C ASP A 24 -3.34 1.21 18.36
N ASN A 25 -3.83 1.59 17.17
CA ASN A 25 -5.25 1.89 16.97
C ASN A 25 -6.01 0.72 16.33
N LEU A 26 -7.29 0.61 16.68
CA LEU A 26 -8.26 -0.24 16.00
C LEU A 26 -9.26 0.65 15.26
N VAL A 27 -9.29 0.56 13.92
CA VAL A 27 -10.23 1.32 13.08
C VAL A 27 -10.95 0.35 12.16
N ILE A 28 -12.24 0.17 12.40
CA ILE A 28 -13.05 -0.82 11.69
C ILE A 28 -14.37 -0.21 11.18
N GLU A 29 -15.03 -0.93 10.28
CA GLU A 29 -16.40 -0.65 9.83
C GLU A 29 -16.55 0.75 9.20
N GLN A 30 -15.71 1.05 8.20
CA GLN A 30 -15.74 2.30 7.44
C GLN A 30 -16.14 2.07 5.95
N PRO A 31 -17.29 1.46 5.64
CA PRO A 31 -17.63 1.10 4.25
C PRO A 31 -17.80 2.32 3.33
N TYR A 32 -18.09 3.51 3.88
CA TYR A 32 -18.31 4.75 3.12
C TYR A 32 -17.39 5.89 3.56
N SER A 33 -16.30 5.58 4.26
CA SER A 33 -15.37 6.54 4.84
C SER A 33 -13.94 6.03 4.76
N ASN A 34 -12.95 6.90 4.85
CA ASN A 34 -11.57 6.46 5.02
C ASN A 34 -11.32 6.02 6.47
N GLY A 35 -10.25 5.26 6.70
CA GLY A 35 -9.76 4.96 8.04
C GLY A 35 -9.07 6.19 8.63
N ILE A 36 -7.74 6.21 8.55
CA ILE A 36 -6.92 7.32 9.04
C ILE A 36 -6.28 8.03 7.85
N TRP A 37 -6.57 9.33 7.73
CA TRP A 37 -6.11 10.15 6.62
C TRP A 37 -5.24 11.31 7.10
N TYR A 38 -4.01 11.32 6.62
CA TYR A 38 -3.04 12.40 6.70
C TYR A 38 -3.20 13.24 5.43
N ASP A 39 -3.98 14.30 5.54
CA ASP A 39 -4.43 15.12 4.43
C ASP A 39 -3.65 16.44 4.38
N VAL A 40 -2.85 16.60 3.32
CA VAL A 40 -2.03 17.76 2.95
C VAL A 40 -0.98 18.23 3.97
N GLY A 41 0.26 18.29 3.50
CA GLY A 41 1.37 18.96 4.17
C GLY A 41 1.91 18.23 5.40
N ASN A 42 1.55 16.97 5.62
CA ASN A 42 2.17 16.23 6.70
C ASN A 42 3.65 15.94 6.39
N VAL A 43 4.52 16.05 7.40
CA VAL A 43 5.93 15.72 7.28
C VAL A 43 6.34 14.74 8.37
N ASP A 44 6.97 13.64 7.98
CA ASP A 44 7.53 12.60 8.85
C ASP A 44 6.48 11.90 9.75
N GLY A 45 5.26 11.69 9.24
CA GLY A 45 4.22 10.95 9.94
C GLY A 45 4.62 9.50 10.29
N VAL A 46 4.04 8.95 11.36
CA VAL A 46 4.32 7.60 11.84
C VAL A 46 3.02 6.83 11.99
N PHE A 47 2.92 5.69 11.32
CA PHE A 47 1.75 4.82 11.30
C PHE A 47 2.18 3.40 11.66
N THR A 48 2.02 3.03 12.93
CA THR A 48 2.63 1.81 13.50
C THR A 48 1.64 0.94 14.24
N ASN A 49 1.72 -0.38 14.05
CA ASN A 49 0.98 -1.37 14.84
C ASN A 49 -0.54 -1.10 14.95
N ASN A 50 -1.16 -0.61 13.87
CA ASN A 50 -2.60 -0.40 13.79
C ASN A 50 -3.29 -1.60 13.14
N TRP A 51 -4.55 -1.81 13.52
CA TRP A 51 -5.48 -2.73 12.88
C TRP A 51 -6.55 -1.95 12.14
N ILE A 52 -6.62 -2.12 10.83
CA ILE A 52 -7.56 -1.42 9.96
C ILE A 52 -8.40 -2.43 9.18
N GLU A 53 -9.73 -2.39 9.32
CA GLU A 53 -10.61 -3.41 8.75
C GLU A 53 -11.91 -2.86 8.17
N GLY A 54 -12.35 -3.42 7.04
CA GLY A 54 -13.67 -3.11 6.46
C GLY A 54 -13.80 -1.64 6.04
N VAL A 55 -12.74 -1.07 5.47
CA VAL A 55 -12.71 0.28 4.93
C VAL A 55 -13.02 0.23 3.44
N GLY A 56 -14.18 0.73 3.00
CA GLY A 56 -14.63 0.63 1.60
C GLY A 56 -15.14 -0.75 1.19
N PHE A 57 -15.05 -1.04 -0.11
CA PHE A 57 -15.55 -2.26 -0.75
C PHE A 57 -14.46 -2.99 -1.53
N THR A 58 -14.33 -4.30 -1.31
CA THR A 58 -13.33 -5.14 -1.98
C THR A 58 -13.84 -5.85 -3.23
N ASN A 59 -15.15 -5.81 -3.47
CA ASN A 59 -15.84 -6.51 -4.58
C ASN A 59 -16.12 -5.59 -5.79
N THR A 60 -15.53 -4.41 -5.82
CA THR A 60 -15.63 -3.46 -6.93
C THR A 60 -14.48 -3.65 -7.91
N GLU A 61 -14.73 -3.38 -9.20
CA GLU A 61 -13.70 -3.42 -10.22
C GLU A 61 -12.69 -2.28 -10.02
N VAL A 62 -11.40 -2.61 -10.14
CA VAL A 62 -10.32 -1.61 -10.05
C VAL A 62 -10.23 -0.84 -11.36
N ASN A 63 -10.40 0.48 -11.29
CA ASN A 63 -10.17 1.36 -12.43
C ASN A 63 -8.66 1.51 -12.71
N LYS A 64 -8.21 1.11 -13.90
CA LYS A 64 -6.80 1.20 -14.30
C LYS A 64 -6.34 2.61 -14.70
N ASN A 65 -7.28 3.55 -14.87
CA ASN A 65 -7.01 4.90 -15.32
C ASN A 65 -7.01 5.92 -14.18
N GLN A 66 -7.49 5.56 -12.99
CA GLN A 66 -7.53 6.42 -11.80
C GLN A 66 -7.62 5.58 -10.53
N VAL A 67 -7.18 6.14 -9.40
CA VAL A 67 -7.17 5.48 -8.08
C VAL A 67 -8.27 5.97 -7.14
N TRP A 68 -9.25 6.71 -7.67
CA TRP A 68 -10.43 7.20 -6.98
C TRP A 68 -11.68 7.03 -7.87
N PRO A 69 -12.92 7.16 -7.34
CA PRO A 69 -13.26 7.19 -5.93
C PRO A 69 -12.83 5.88 -5.25
N SER A 70 -12.32 5.99 -4.03
CA SER A 70 -11.89 4.87 -3.19
C SER A 70 -11.99 5.24 -1.72
N GLN A 71 -12.03 4.23 -0.86
CA GLN A 71 -11.85 4.39 0.58
C GLN A 71 -10.54 3.73 1.00
N ASN A 72 -9.82 4.39 1.91
CA ASN A 72 -8.43 4.08 2.17
C ASN A 72 -8.22 3.88 3.66
N GLY A 73 -7.66 2.74 4.05
CA GLY A 73 -7.38 2.40 5.44
C GLY A 73 -6.36 3.36 6.06
N PHE A 74 -5.18 3.46 5.47
CA PHE A 74 -4.22 4.54 5.70
C PHE A 74 -4.08 5.38 4.43
N PHE A 75 -4.49 6.63 4.49
CA PHE A 75 -4.37 7.57 3.38
C PHE A 75 -3.33 8.64 3.70
N PHE A 76 -2.28 8.73 2.89
CA PHE A 76 -1.26 9.77 2.99
C PHE A 76 -1.23 10.59 1.70
N GLU A 77 -1.80 11.80 1.75
CA GLU A 77 -1.99 12.65 0.58
C GLU A 77 -1.15 13.93 0.66
N ILE A 78 -0.47 14.29 -0.45
CA ILE A 78 0.21 15.58 -0.64
C ILE A 78 1.15 15.88 0.54
N SER A 79 1.98 14.91 0.90
CA SER A 79 2.75 14.92 2.14
C SER A 79 4.14 14.29 1.95
N LYS A 80 5.03 14.37 2.94
CA LYS A 80 6.44 13.96 2.83
C LYS A 80 6.85 13.04 3.99
N GLY A 81 7.50 11.92 3.70
CA GLY A 81 8.33 11.21 4.70
C GLY A 81 7.63 10.29 5.70
N ALA A 82 6.39 9.83 5.46
CA ALA A 82 5.74 8.92 6.42
C ALA A 82 6.42 7.55 6.56
N VAL A 83 6.32 6.94 7.74
CA VAL A 83 6.67 5.53 7.99
C VAL A 83 5.40 4.76 8.34
N CYS A 84 5.09 3.72 7.56
CA CYS A 84 4.00 2.78 7.79
C CYS A 84 4.58 1.38 8.06
N VAL A 85 4.57 0.93 9.32
CA VAL A 85 5.22 -0.34 9.69
C VAL A 85 4.47 -1.15 10.72
N GLY A 86 4.36 -2.46 10.48
CA GLY A 86 3.78 -3.39 11.45
C GLY A 86 2.26 -3.37 11.55
N ASN A 87 1.55 -2.85 10.55
CA ASN A 87 0.09 -2.73 10.56
C ASN A 87 -0.59 -3.92 9.88
N VAL A 88 -1.85 -4.15 10.24
CA VAL A 88 -2.71 -5.14 9.58
C VAL A 88 -3.86 -4.40 8.88
N PHE A 89 -4.04 -4.68 7.60
CA PHE A 89 -5.12 -4.16 6.77
C PHE A 89 -5.99 -5.33 6.27
N VAL A 90 -7.27 -5.32 6.59
CA VAL A 90 -8.18 -6.45 6.32
C VAL A 90 -9.41 -5.96 5.56
N ASN A 91 -9.70 -6.57 4.42
CA ASN A 91 -10.89 -6.26 3.62
C ASN A 91 -11.07 -4.75 3.35
N CYS A 92 -9.97 -4.05 3.08
CA CYS A 92 -10.00 -2.64 2.71
C CYS A 92 -10.05 -2.51 1.18
N ASP A 93 -10.82 -1.55 0.67
CA ASP A 93 -10.77 -1.13 -0.73
C ASP A 93 -9.31 -0.84 -1.11
N HIS A 94 -8.70 0.16 -0.45
CA HIS A 94 -7.25 0.26 -0.34
C HIS A 94 -6.83 0.13 1.12
N GLY A 95 -5.91 -0.80 1.42
CA GLY A 95 -5.29 -0.87 2.74
C GLY A 95 -4.44 0.37 3.00
N VAL A 96 -3.57 0.69 2.06
CA VAL A 96 -2.77 1.92 2.05
C VAL A 96 -2.96 2.62 0.72
N MET A 97 -3.12 3.94 0.76
CA MET A 97 -3.01 4.82 -0.39
C MET A 97 -2.02 5.93 -0.10
N ILE A 98 -0.91 5.94 -0.85
CA ILE A 98 0.05 7.04 -0.85
C ILE A 98 -0.19 7.84 -2.12
N LEU A 99 -0.80 9.02 -2.02
CA LEU A 99 -1.15 9.85 -3.18
C LEU A 99 -0.35 11.15 -3.16
N ASN A 100 0.29 11.46 -4.29
CA ASN A 100 0.98 12.74 -4.49
C ASN A 100 1.97 13.10 -3.38
N SER A 101 2.63 12.08 -2.83
CA SER A 101 3.53 12.21 -1.68
C SER A 101 4.96 11.78 -2.05
N SER A 102 5.91 11.94 -1.13
CA SER A 102 7.31 11.55 -1.35
C SER A 102 7.90 10.85 -0.13
N ASN A 103 8.93 10.04 -0.34
CA ASN A 103 9.74 9.42 0.71
C ASN A 103 8.97 8.60 1.76
N VAL A 104 7.80 8.05 1.41
CA VAL A 104 7.04 7.17 2.31
C VAL A 104 7.67 5.78 2.36
N SER A 105 7.86 5.28 3.58
CA SER A 105 8.46 3.98 3.87
C SER A 105 7.41 3.00 4.39
N VAL A 106 7.14 1.93 3.65
CA VAL A 106 6.13 0.91 3.98
C VAL A 106 6.80 -0.43 4.22
N TYR A 107 6.86 -0.86 5.49
CA TYR A 107 7.59 -2.06 5.91
C TYR A 107 6.72 -3.02 6.70
N ASN A 108 6.90 -4.33 6.54
CA ASN A 108 6.36 -5.32 7.49
C ASN A 108 4.87 -5.12 7.82
N ASN A 109 4.03 -4.81 6.83
CA ASN A 109 2.58 -4.77 7.00
C ASN A 109 1.96 -6.05 6.42
N THR A 110 0.85 -6.47 7.00
CA THR A 110 0.04 -7.58 6.49
C THR A 110 -1.22 -7.02 5.84
N PHE A 111 -1.40 -7.30 4.55
CA PHE A 111 -2.58 -6.94 3.77
C PHE A 111 -3.36 -8.23 3.47
N VAL A 112 -4.60 -8.31 3.93
CA VAL A 112 -5.52 -9.41 3.63
C VAL A 112 -6.70 -8.83 2.88
N ASN A 113 -6.91 -9.29 1.65
CA ASN A 113 -7.96 -8.81 0.75
C ASN A 113 -7.96 -7.27 0.65
N SER A 114 -6.78 -6.67 0.61
CA SER A 114 -6.61 -5.22 0.67
C SER A 114 -5.57 -4.77 -0.34
N LEU A 115 -5.94 -3.86 -1.24
CA LEU A 115 -5.04 -3.36 -2.27
C LEU A 115 -4.09 -2.30 -1.66
N ALA A 116 -2.79 -2.43 -1.92
CA ALA A 116 -1.82 -1.37 -1.63
C ALA A 116 -1.64 -0.45 -2.86
N VAL A 117 -1.73 0.87 -2.66
CA VAL A 117 -1.66 1.85 -3.74
C VAL A 117 -0.59 2.91 -3.49
N ILE A 118 0.24 3.15 -4.51
CA ILE A 118 1.13 4.31 -4.58
C ILE A 118 0.79 5.04 -5.89
N GLY A 119 0.23 6.24 -5.77
CA GLY A 119 -0.30 7.01 -6.88
C GLY A 119 0.29 8.41 -6.95
N ARG A 120 0.40 8.93 -8.17
CA ARG A 120 0.67 10.35 -8.42
C ARG A 120 -0.06 10.85 -9.66
N ASN A 121 -0.44 12.12 -9.66
CA ASN A 121 -1.06 12.79 -10.80
C ASN A 121 -0.46 14.19 -11.00
N GLU A 122 -1.05 14.98 -11.90
CA GLU A 122 -0.64 16.34 -12.27
C GLU A 122 -1.04 17.42 -11.27
N ARG A 123 -1.83 17.09 -10.24
CA ARG A 123 -2.35 18.06 -9.28
C ARG A 123 -1.19 18.87 -8.70
N SER A 124 -1.20 20.18 -8.93
CA SER A 124 -0.13 21.10 -8.54
C SER A 124 -0.73 22.39 -7.98
N ALA A 125 0.09 23.24 -7.38
CA ALA A 125 -0.39 24.50 -6.79
C ALA A 125 -0.99 25.45 -7.86
N GLN A 126 -0.62 25.26 -9.12
CA GLN A 126 -1.14 26.02 -10.26
C GLN A 126 -2.48 25.43 -10.71
N GLY A 127 -3.55 26.22 -10.60
CA GLY A 127 -4.88 25.83 -11.08
C GLY A 127 -5.68 24.92 -10.14
N ASP A 128 -5.18 24.62 -8.93
CA ASP A 128 -5.97 23.93 -7.90
C ASP A 128 -7.01 24.88 -7.29
N HIS A 129 -8.22 24.37 -7.05
CA HIS A 129 -9.33 25.11 -6.46
C HIS A 129 -8.96 25.75 -5.11
N PHE A 130 -8.09 25.09 -4.36
CA PHE A 130 -7.52 25.54 -3.11
C PHE A 130 -6.01 25.67 -3.28
N GLY A 131 -5.55 26.55 -4.18
CA GLY A 131 -4.16 26.65 -4.68
C GLY A 131 -3.00 26.47 -3.70
N TRP A 132 -3.20 26.67 -2.40
CA TRP A 132 -2.20 26.36 -1.37
C TRP A 132 -2.08 24.86 -1.02
N HIS A 133 -3.12 24.02 -1.18
CA HIS A 133 -3.09 22.60 -0.81
C HIS A 133 -1.88 21.87 -1.41
N PRO A 134 -1.68 21.87 -2.75
CA PRO A 134 -0.58 21.10 -3.33
C PRO A 134 0.79 21.72 -3.02
N SER A 135 0.85 23.02 -2.70
CA SER A 135 2.10 23.71 -2.34
C SER A 135 2.73 23.23 -1.05
N THR A 136 1.96 22.52 -0.21
CA THR A 136 2.44 21.96 1.05
C THR A 136 3.12 20.60 0.88
N GLY A 137 2.86 19.93 -0.25
CA GLY A 137 3.40 18.63 -0.59
C GLY A 137 4.63 18.71 -1.50
N PRO A 138 5.06 17.57 -2.05
CA PRO A 138 6.07 17.54 -3.12
C PRO A 138 5.48 17.99 -4.46
N ASP A 139 6.31 18.67 -5.25
CA ASP A 139 5.98 18.96 -6.64
C ASP A 139 5.83 17.67 -7.46
N VAL A 140 5.24 17.77 -8.67
CA VAL A 140 4.91 16.62 -9.51
C VAL A 140 6.12 15.68 -9.74
N HIS A 141 7.30 16.24 -10.00
CA HIS A 141 8.54 15.48 -10.22
C HIS A 141 9.21 15.00 -8.92
N GLU A 142 8.79 15.51 -7.76
CA GLU A 142 9.36 15.16 -6.45
C GLU A 142 8.60 14.01 -5.76
N ARG A 143 7.53 13.49 -6.38
CA ARG A 143 6.69 12.38 -5.89
C ARG A 143 7.38 11.03 -6.11
N ILE A 144 8.53 10.88 -5.48
CA ILE A 144 9.46 9.75 -5.60
C ILE A 144 10.02 9.36 -4.23
N GLY A 145 10.84 8.31 -4.22
CA GLY A 145 11.61 7.90 -3.05
C GLY A 145 10.87 6.94 -2.11
N HIS A 146 9.73 6.39 -2.54
CA HIS A 146 8.96 5.45 -1.72
C HIS A 146 9.68 4.11 -1.55
N ILE A 147 9.48 3.48 -0.39
CA ILE A 147 9.96 2.12 -0.10
C ILE A 147 8.78 1.23 0.21
N PHE A 148 8.79 0.00 -0.32
CA PHE A 148 7.81 -1.01 0.00
C PHE A 148 8.51 -2.38 0.14
N VAL A 149 8.77 -2.80 1.38
CA VAL A 149 9.65 -3.95 1.69
C VAL A 149 9.10 -4.81 2.82
N ASN A 150 9.35 -6.13 2.78
CA ASN A 150 8.93 -7.09 3.81
C ASN A 150 7.41 -7.14 4.08
N ASN A 151 6.57 -6.64 3.17
CA ASN A 151 5.12 -6.71 3.34
C ASN A 151 4.60 -8.07 2.89
N LEU A 152 3.55 -8.53 3.55
CA LEU A 152 2.77 -9.70 3.15
C LEU A 152 1.45 -9.23 2.55
N LEU A 153 1.16 -9.64 1.33
CA LEU A 153 -0.08 -9.32 0.63
C LEU A 153 -0.78 -10.62 0.23
N MET A 154 -1.98 -10.83 0.75
CA MET A 154 -2.75 -12.05 0.55
C MET A 154 -4.14 -11.70 0.03
N GLY A 155 -4.54 -12.40 -1.03
CA GLY A 155 -5.91 -12.42 -1.52
C GLY A 155 -6.46 -13.84 -1.39
N ASP A 156 -7.62 -13.97 -0.75
CA ASP A 156 -8.33 -15.23 -0.69
C ASP A 156 -8.94 -15.61 -2.05
N GLU A 157 -9.68 -16.72 -2.08
CA GLU A 157 -10.32 -17.26 -3.29
C GLU A 157 -11.38 -16.35 -3.91
N ASN A 158 -11.94 -15.42 -3.13
CA ASN A 158 -12.98 -14.47 -3.54
C ASN A 158 -12.39 -13.10 -3.89
N TYR A 159 -11.10 -12.86 -3.60
CA TYR A 159 -10.44 -11.60 -3.85
C TYR A 159 -9.95 -11.48 -5.31
N THR A 160 -10.72 -10.76 -6.12
CA THR A 160 -10.53 -10.64 -7.57
C THR A 160 -9.58 -9.51 -7.99
N ARG A 161 -9.09 -8.70 -7.03
CA ARG A 161 -8.33 -7.48 -7.31
C ARG A 161 -6.80 -7.74 -7.32
N PRO A 162 -6.01 -6.83 -7.91
CA PRO A 162 -4.56 -6.83 -7.68
C PRO A 162 -4.24 -6.64 -6.20
N LEU A 163 -3.03 -7.05 -5.82
CA LEU A 163 -2.51 -6.85 -4.47
C LEU A 163 -1.72 -5.54 -4.37
N MET A 164 -1.12 -5.10 -5.48
CA MET A 164 -0.37 -3.84 -5.56
C MET A 164 -0.75 -3.04 -6.81
N TYR A 165 -0.84 -1.71 -6.65
CA TYR A 165 -1.07 -0.78 -7.74
C TYR A 165 -0.17 0.44 -7.61
N VAL A 166 0.82 0.53 -8.50
CA VAL A 166 1.61 1.75 -8.70
C VAL A 166 1.03 2.48 -9.90
N TRP A 167 0.61 3.73 -9.70
CA TRP A 167 -0.19 4.46 -10.68
C TRP A 167 0.32 5.86 -10.97
N GLN A 168 0.27 6.22 -12.25
CA GLN A 168 0.21 7.59 -12.73
C GLN A 168 -0.66 7.65 -14.00
N PRO A 169 -1.31 8.79 -14.29
CA PRO A 169 -2.09 8.97 -15.51
C PRO A 169 -1.18 9.05 -16.74
N ASN A 170 -1.73 8.70 -17.89
CA ASN A 170 -0.99 8.65 -19.15
C ASN A 170 -0.41 10.01 -19.59
N LEU A 171 -1.06 11.11 -19.21
CA LEU A 171 -0.60 12.48 -19.46
C LEU A 171 0.76 12.79 -18.80
N LEU A 172 1.17 12.03 -17.77
CA LEU A 172 2.49 12.19 -17.13
C LEU A 172 3.57 11.29 -17.74
N CYS A 173 3.25 10.37 -18.65
CA CYS A 173 4.21 9.37 -19.14
C CYS A 173 5.47 9.96 -19.75
N GLU A 174 5.35 11.10 -20.45
CA GLU A 174 6.48 11.73 -21.15
C GLU A 174 7.31 12.65 -20.24
N SER A 175 6.67 13.31 -19.28
CA SER A 175 7.30 14.31 -18.41
C SER A 175 7.82 13.72 -17.10
N VAL A 176 7.16 12.69 -16.56
CA VAL A 176 7.52 12.06 -15.28
C VAL A 176 7.80 10.58 -15.53
N THR A 177 9.07 10.30 -15.87
CA THR A 177 9.54 8.96 -16.27
C THR A 177 10.24 8.21 -15.13
N ASP A 178 10.69 8.92 -14.09
CA ASP A 178 11.31 8.32 -12.90
C ASP A 178 10.35 7.38 -12.17
N GLN A 179 10.87 6.32 -11.58
CA GLN A 179 10.04 5.42 -10.78
C GLN A 179 9.65 6.08 -9.45
N PRO A 180 8.38 5.97 -9.00
CA PRO A 180 7.97 6.56 -7.72
C PRO A 180 8.60 5.82 -6.52
N LEU A 181 8.87 4.52 -6.67
CA LEU A 181 9.58 3.72 -5.68
C LEU A 181 11.09 3.77 -5.93
N LYS A 182 11.85 3.98 -4.86
CA LYS A 182 13.30 3.73 -4.86
C LYS A 182 13.62 2.27 -4.52
N GLU A 183 12.74 1.61 -3.79
CA GLU A 183 12.91 0.22 -3.37
C GLU A 183 11.55 -0.49 -3.28
N PHE A 184 11.46 -1.65 -3.93
CA PHE A 184 10.31 -2.54 -3.90
C PHE A 184 10.86 -3.96 -3.92
N ASP A 185 10.98 -4.61 -2.77
CA ASP A 185 11.62 -5.93 -2.68
C ASP A 185 11.23 -6.72 -1.43
N ASN A 186 11.53 -8.02 -1.39
CA ASN A 186 11.25 -8.90 -0.24
C ASN A 186 9.78 -8.91 0.21
N ASN A 187 8.85 -8.61 -0.70
CA ASN A 187 7.43 -8.70 -0.40
C ASN A 187 6.94 -10.10 -0.80
N ILE A 188 6.01 -10.63 -0.01
CA ILE A 188 5.38 -11.92 -0.29
C ILE A 188 3.97 -11.67 -0.78
N PHE A 189 3.66 -12.23 -1.94
CA PHE A 189 2.34 -12.20 -2.54
C PHE A 189 1.74 -13.61 -2.43
N VAL A 190 0.50 -13.72 -1.99
CA VAL A 190 -0.23 -14.98 -1.89
C VAL A 190 -1.59 -14.80 -2.52
N LYS A 191 -1.98 -15.72 -3.42
CA LYS A 191 -3.37 -15.83 -3.88
C LYS A 191 -3.86 -17.27 -3.73
N ASN A 192 -5.04 -17.44 -3.15
CA ASN A 192 -5.60 -18.77 -2.89
C ASN A 192 -6.31 -19.39 -4.11
N SER A 193 -6.44 -18.68 -5.24
CA SER A 193 -7.13 -19.19 -6.43
C SER A 193 -6.51 -18.72 -7.75
N SER A 194 -6.47 -19.64 -8.73
CA SER A 194 -6.09 -19.39 -10.13
C SER A 194 -7.29 -19.05 -10.98
N THR A 195 -8.50 -19.33 -10.50
CA THR A 195 -9.69 -19.43 -11.35
C THR A 195 -10.13 -18.09 -11.93
N GLN A 196 -9.61 -16.98 -11.40
CA GLN A 196 -10.04 -15.64 -11.78
C GLN A 196 -9.04 -14.84 -12.63
N ASN A 197 -7.89 -15.39 -13.04
CA ASN A 197 -6.89 -14.69 -13.89
C ASN A 197 -6.65 -13.23 -13.45
N SER A 198 -6.69 -12.98 -12.15
CA SER A 198 -6.57 -11.63 -11.62
C SER A 198 -5.10 -11.27 -11.49
N PRO A 199 -4.65 -10.14 -12.04
CA PRO A 199 -3.27 -9.73 -11.95
C PRO A 199 -2.82 -9.54 -10.50
N ILE A 200 -1.53 -9.71 -10.26
CA ILE A 200 -0.94 -9.46 -8.94
C ILE A 200 -0.58 -7.98 -8.76
N VAL A 201 -0.13 -7.33 -9.83
CA VAL A 201 0.41 -5.97 -9.81
C VAL A 201 -0.03 -5.20 -11.05
N TYR A 202 -0.51 -3.99 -10.84
CA TYR A 202 -0.52 -2.94 -11.87
C TYR A 202 0.62 -1.97 -11.62
N TRP A 203 1.30 -1.54 -12.68
CA TRP A 203 2.46 -0.66 -12.55
C TRP A 203 2.51 0.41 -13.62
N SER A 204 2.73 1.65 -13.20
CA SER A 204 3.05 2.80 -14.03
C SER A 204 4.04 3.69 -13.26
N PRO A 205 5.07 4.27 -13.90
CA PRO A 205 5.34 4.25 -15.34
C PRO A 205 6.10 3.00 -15.80
N THR A 206 5.80 2.55 -17.01
CA THR A 206 6.50 1.49 -17.77
C THR A 206 6.55 1.85 -19.25
N LYS A 207 7.36 1.13 -20.05
CA LYS A 207 7.34 1.30 -21.51
C LYS A 207 6.11 0.61 -22.08
N GLY A 208 5.36 1.30 -22.93
CA GLY A 208 4.18 0.74 -23.61
C GLY A 208 3.01 1.72 -23.64
N GLU A 209 1.85 1.21 -24.03
CA GLU A 209 0.61 1.98 -24.07
C GLU A 209 0.25 2.52 -22.68
N ASN A 210 -0.15 3.80 -22.61
CA ASN A 210 -0.52 4.49 -21.36
C ASN A 210 0.53 4.43 -20.23
N CYS A 211 1.79 4.11 -20.58
CA CYS A 211 2.89 3.78 -19.66
C CYS A 211 2.52 2.81 -18.52
N GLN A 212 1.57 1.91 -18.74
CA GLN A 212 1.10 0.97 -17.72
C GLN A 212 1.33 -0.48 -18.14
N ALA A 213 1.80 -1.29 -17.19
CA ALA A 213 1.93 -2.73 -17.33
C ALA A 213 1.01 -3.45 -16.33
N THR A 214 0.51 -4.61 -16.76
CA THR A 214 -0.20 -5.57 -15.91
C THR A 214 0.67 -6.79 -15.74
N PHE A 215 0.90 -7.21 -14.50
CA PHE A 215 1.69 -8.39 -14.19
C PHE A 215 0.82 -9.44 -13.49
N ASN A 216 0.76 -10.63 -14.07
CA ASN A 216 0.08 -11.79 -13.47
C ASN A 216 1.03 -12.66 -12.63
N ASN A 217 2.34 -12.48 -12.80
CA ASN A 217 3.39 -13.14 -12.03
C ASN A 217 4.57 -12.18 -11.81
N LEU A 218 5.45 -12.51 -10.86
CA LEU A 218 6.60 -11.66 -10.54
C LEU A 218 7.77 -11.82 -11.51
N ASP A 219 7.86 -12.91 -12.27
CA ASP A 219 8.95 -13.11 -13.23
C ASP A 219 8.87 -12.14 -14.39
N ASP A 220 7.67 -11.88 -14.90
CA ASP A 220 7.44 -10.89 -15.94
C ASP A 220 7.65 -9.47 -15.41
N MET A 221 7.31 -9.22 -14.14
CA MET A 221 7.65 -7.96 -13.48
C MET A 221 9.17 -7.78 -13.36
N LYS A 222 9.90 -8.80 -12.92
CA LYS A 222 11.38 -8.77 -12.81
C LYS A 222 12.05 -8.54 -14.17
N LYS A 223 11.49 -9.08 -15.26
CA LYS A 223 11.99 -8.81 -16.62
C LYS A 223 11.76 -7.36 -17.04
N ALA A 224 10.57 -6.82 -16.77
CA ALA A 224 10.20 -5.45 -17.17
C ALA A 224 10.85 -4.36 -16.29
N LEU A 225 11.05 -4.66 -15.01
CA LEU A 225 11.53 -3.76 -13.96
C LEU A 225 12.64 -4.45 -13.15
N PRO A 226 13.82 -4.73 -13.74
CA PRO A 226 14.87 -5.55 -13.13
C PRO A 226 15.48 -4.97 -11.83
N GLN A 227 15.23 -3.69 -11.54
CA GLN A 227 15.61 -3.07 -10.29
C GLN A 227 14.71 -3.47 -9.11
N PHE A 228 13.51 -3.99 -9.36
CA PHE A 228 12.49 -4.29 -8.35
C PHE A 228 12.17 -5.78 -8.24
N SER A 229 11.54 -6.15 -7.12
CA SER A 229 11.03 -7.49 -6.80
C SER A 229 12.06 -8.61 -6.84
N LYS A 230 13.35 -8.32 -6.73
CA LYS A 230 14.43 -9.31 -6.93
C LYS A 230 14.28 -10.54 -6.04
N ARG A 231 13.90 -10.34 -4.78
CA ARG A 231 13.70 -11.34 -3.73
C ARG A 231 12.23 -11.45 -3.30
N SER A 232 11.33 -10.73 -3.96
CA SER A 232 9.89 -10.93 -3.76
C SER A 232 9.47 -12.29 -4.35
N GLU A 233 8.53 -12.94 -3.68
CA GLU A 233 7.98 -14.23 -4.07
C GLU A 233 6.47 -14.18 -4.23
N TYR A 234 5.95 -15.02 -5.11
CA TYR A 234 4.54 -15.18 -5.36
C TYR A 234 4.12 -16.63 -5.18
N TYR A 235 3.21 -16.85 -4.24
CA TYR A 235 2.57 -18.12 -3.97
C TYR A 235 1.21 -18.14 -4.67
N GLU A 236 1.23 -18.61 -5.91
CA GLU A 236 0.04 -18.81 -6.72
C GLU A 236 -0.71 -20.08 -6.26
N ASN A 237 -2.04 -20.01 -6.22
CA ASN A 237 -2.93 -21.12 -5.84
C ASN A 237 -2.60 -21.74 -4.49
N TYR A 238 -2.19 -20.89 -3.55
CA TYR A 238 -1.74 -21.33 -2.26
C TYR A 238 -2.91 -21.79 -1.40
N ASN A 239 -2.95 -23.09 -1.11
CA ASN A 239 -3.96 -23.71 -0.25
C ASN A 239 -3.37 -24.28 1.05
N GLY A 240 -2.11 -23.94 1.34
CA GLY A 240 -1.41 -24.40 2.53
C GLY A 240 -1.74 -23.59 3.78
N PRO A 241 -1.21 -24.00 4.94
CA PRO A 241 -1.30 -23.24 6.18
C PRO A 241 -0.47 -21.95 6.10
N LEU A 242 -1.13 -20.80 5.99
CA LEU A 242 -0.48 -19.48 5.99
C LEU A 242 -0.51 -18.82 7.38
N PHE A 243 -1.72 -18.66 7.91
CA PHE A 243 -1.98 -17.98 9.17
C PHE A 243 -2.48 -18.97 10.21
N LYS A 244 -2.26 -18.64 11.49
CA LYS A 244 -2.78 -19.41 12.63
C LYS A 244 -4.30 -19.63 12.55
N GLY A 245 -5.04 -18.62 12.12
CA GLY A 245 -6.49 -18.72 12.00
C GLY A 245 -7.10 -17.54 11.26
N ILE A 246 -7.19 -17.65 9.93
CA ILE A 246 -7.76 -16.60 9.08
C ILE A 246 -9.23 -16.30 9.42
N GLN A 247 -10.04 -17.32 9.76
CA GLN A 247 -11.46 -17.16 10.13
C GLN A 247 -11.66 -16.47 11.48
N LEU A 248 -10.64 -16.47 12.33
CA LEU A 248 -10.64 -15.82 13.64
C LEU A 248 -9.91 -14.48 13.61
N ASN A 249 -9.56 -13.97 12.42
CA ASN A 249 -8.71 -12.79 12.26
C ASN A 249 -7.39 -12.91 13.06
N ASN A 250 -6.81 -14.11 13.13
CA ASN A 250 -5.46 -14.30 13.66
C ASN A 250 -4.49 -14.48 12.48
N PHE A 251 -3.84 -13.37 12.13
CA PHE A 251 -2.88 -13.28 11.02
C PHE A 251 -1.42 -13.44 11.46
N GLU A 252 -1.16 -14.06 12.62
CA GLU A 252 0.17 -14.56 12.94
C GLU A 252 0.56 -15.63 11.91
N LEU A 253 1.76 -15.51 11.34
CA LEU A 253 2.23 -16.45 10.32
C LEU A 253 2.61 -17.79 10.93
N LEU A 254 2.32 -18.87 10.22
CA LEU A 254 2.81 -20.19 10.59
C LEU A 254 4.23 -20.39 10.05
N LYS A 255 5.13 -20.93 10.87
CA LYS A 255 6.52 -21.19 10.48
C LYS A 255 6.65 -22.16 9.30
N GLU A 256 5.65 -23.02 9.08
CA GLU A 256 5.58 -23.97 7.98
C GLU A 256 5.37 -23.28 6.63
N PHE A 257 4.87 -22.04 6.62
CA PHE A 257 4.80 -21.26 5.40
C PHE A 257 6.23 -20.89 4.96
N SER A 258 6.65 -21.37 3.77
CA SER A 258 8.02 -21.16 3.28
C SER A 258 8.42 -19.70 3.14
N GLY A 259 7.45 -18.78 2.94
CA GLY A 259 7.70 -17.35 2.85
C GLY A 259 7.84 -16.64 4.19
N ALA A 260 7.60 -17.31 5.32
CA ALA A 260 7.48 -16.68 6.64
C ALA A 260 8.75 -15.95 7.08
N PHE A 261 9.93 -16.50 6.77
CA PHE A 261 11.24 -15.97 7.17
C PHE A 261 12.01 -15.26 6.04
N ASN A 262 11.32 -14.82 4.99
CA ASN A 262 11.94 -14.16 3.82
C ASN A 262 12.16 -12.65 4.01
N GLY A 263 11.97 -12.14 5.22
CA GLY A 263 12.18 -10.74 5.54
C GLY A 263 13.67 -10.39 5.62
N VAL A 264 14.01 -9.17 5.19
CA VAL A 264 15.36 -8.61 5.36
C VAL A 264 15.46 -7.77 6.62
N GLU A 265 16.69 -7.53 7.07
CA GLU A 265 16.96 -6.61 8.16
C GLU A 265 16.48 -5.20 7.81
N LEU A 266 15.69 -4.61 8.71
CA LEU A 266 15.19 -3.25 8.54
C LEU A 266 16.27 -2.22 8.92
N PRO A 267 16.25 -1.02 8.32
CA PRO A 267 17.10 0.07 8.79
C PRO A 267 16.88 0.36 10.27
N SER A 268 17.94 0.77 10.97
CA SER A 268 17.90 1.00 12.42
C SER A 268 16.82 2.01 12.87
N SER A 269 16.52 3.01 12.04
CA SER A 269 15.43 3.97 12.26
C SER A 269 14.05 3.31 12.24
N ILE A 270 13.82 2.35 11.34
CA ILE A 270 12.57 1.61 11.21
C ILE A 270 12.45 0.58 12.35
N ASN A 271 13.53 -0.11 12.70
CA ASN A 271 13.54 -1.06 13.81
C ASN A 271 13.16 -0.43 15.16
N LYS A 272 13.59 0.81 15.42
CA LYS A 272 13.21 1.56 16.62
C LYS A 272 11.70 1.78 16.73
N LEU A 273 11.01 1.91 15.59
CA LEU A 273 9.57 2.08 15.53
C LEU A 273 8.84 0.73 15.62
N PHE A 274 9.32 -0.27 14.89
CA PHE A 274 8.66 -1.59 14.81
C PHE A 274 8.75 -2.40 16.10
N LYS A 275 9.90 -2.34 16.81
CA LYS A 275 10.13 -3.00 18.10
C LYS A 275 9.89 -4.52 18.12
N LYS A 276 9.99 -5.20 16.97
CA LYS A 276 9.88 -6.66 16.83
C LYS A 276 11.18 -7.24 16.25
N PRO A 277 11.42 -8.56 16.36
CA PRO A 277 12.57 -9.23 15.75
C PRO A 277 12.66 -8.95 14.24
N VAL A 278 13.87 -9.04 13.69
CA VAL A 278 14.15 -8.80 12.27
C VAL A 278 14.48 -10.13 11.59
N ASN A 279 13.72 -10.47 10.54
CA ASN A 279 13.90 -11.61 9.59
C ASN A 279 12.57 -12.21 9.08
N PHE A 280 11.43 -11.54 9.23
CA PHE A 280 10.14 -12.04 8.75
C PHE A 280 9.40 -11.00 7.93
N VAL A 281 8.38 -11.44 7.20
CA VAL A 281 7.47 -10.58 6.44
C VAL A 281 6.15 -10.39 7.15
N GLY A 282 5.45 -9.30 6.84
CA GLY A 282 4.18 -8.98 7.47
C GLY A 282 4.34 -8.41 8.89
N ALA A 283 3.21 -8.20 9.55
CA ALA A 283 3.09 -7.46 10.81
C ALA A 283 3.52 -8.24 12.05
N TYR A 284 3.48 -9.57 11.99
CA TYR A 284 3.71 -10.46 13.14
C TYR A 284 4.80 -11.48 12.84
N PRO A 285 5.63 -11.82 13.85
CA PRO A 285 6.62 -12.88 13.68
C PRO A 285 5.93 -14.23 13.46
N PRO A 286 6.59 -15.17 12.75
CA PRO A 286 6.07 -16.52 12.60
C PRO A 286 6.00 -17.24 13.96
N ILE A 287 4.97 -18.06 14.14
CA ILE A 287 4.72 -18.87 15.33
C ILE A 287 4.75 -20.36 15.01
N ASP A 288 4.88 -21.16 16.07
CA ASP A 288 4.81 -22.63 16.03
C ASP A 288 3.43 -23.19 15.70
#